data_AF-A0A524GAE9-F1
#
_entry.id   AF-A0A524GAE9-F1
#
_cell.length_a   1.000
_cell.length_b   1.000
_cell.length_c   1.000
_cell.angle_alpha   90.00
_cell.angle_beta   90.00
_cell.angle_gamma   90.00
#
_symmetry.space_group_name_H-M   'P 1'
#
loop_
_entity.id
_entity.type
_entity.pdbx_description
1 polymer ?
#
loop_
_entity_poly.entity_id
_entity_poly.type
_entity_poly.pdbx_seq_one_letter_code
_entity_poly.pdbx_strand_id
1 'polypeptide(L)'
;MTPKKQDLKLPMSQRCGIALALLIFAAIFIFLGLNALSQVESMDLPEIFAFIPLGMGVIIILVALCVLSGVYTPRRRSGVYVRPVYR
;
A
#
# COMPACT_ATOMS: atom_id res chain seq x y z
N MET A 1 26.37 13.79 24.82
CA MET A 1 26.04 14.02 23.39
C MET A 1 25.21 12.86 22.89
N THR A 2 23.88 13.00 22.89
CA THR A 2 22.97 11.96 22.40
C THR A 2 22.86 12.07 20.87
N PRO A 3 22.99 10.99 20.10
CA PRO A 3 22.87 11.06 18.65
C PRO A 3 21.47 11.55 18.29
N LYS A 4 21.38 12.73 17.66
CA LYS A 4 20.15 13.24 17.05
C LYS A 4 19.65 12.18 16.08
N LYS A 5 18.50 11.56 16.38
CA LYS A 5 17.73 10.80 15.40
C LYS A 5 17.44 11.75 14.24
N GLN A 6 18.12 11.56 13.12
CA GLN A 6 17.71 12.21 11.87
C GLN A 6 16.38 11.57 11.49
N ASP A 7 15.29 12.27 11.80
CA ASP A 7 13.97 11.98 11.27
C ASP A 7 14.04 12.21 9.75
N LEU A 8 14.46 11.18 9.03
CA LEU A 8 14.51 11.15 7.57
C LEU A 8 13.07 11.15 7.06
N LYS A 9 12.42 12.32 7.09
CA LYS A 9 11.11 12.52 6.49
C LYS A 9 11.26 12.27 4.99
N LEU A 10 10.66 11.18 4.50
CA LEU A 10 10.60 10.91 3.07
C LEU A 10 10.00 12.12 2.34
N PRO A 11 10.55 12.54 1.19
CA PRO A 11 9.99 13.62 0.38
C PRO A 11 8.56 13.28 -0.05
N MET A 12 7.70 14.31 -0.16
CA MET A 12 6.27 14.18 -0.44
C MET A 12 5.98 13.30 -1.67
N SER A 13 6.81 13.43 -2.72
CA SER A 13 6.72 12.65 -3.96
C SER A 13 6.87 11.14 -3.75
N GLN A 14 7.77 10.71 -2.85
CA GLN A 14 7.97 9.29 -2.56
C GLN A 14 6.80 8.71 -1.75
N ARG A 15 6.22 9.49 -0.83
CA ARG A 15 5.03 9.06 -0.07
C ARG A 15 3.84 8.87 -0.99
N CYS A 16 3.61 9.83 -1.89
CA CYS A 16 2.56 9.72 -2.90
C CYS A 16 2.78 8.52 -3.84
N GLY A 17 4.02 8.27 -4.27
CA GLY A 17 4.32 7.10 -5.11
C GLY A 17 4.03 5.77 -4.42
N ILE A 18 4.42 5.63 -3.15
CA ILE A 18 4.16 4.43 -2.35
C ILE A 18 2.65 4.26 -2.10
N ALA A 19 1.96 5.34 -1.72
CA ALA A 19 0.53 5.28 -1.49
C ALA A 19 -0.26 4.96 -2.77
N LEU A 20 0.13 5.53 -3.91
CA LEU A 20 -0.48 5.21 -5.20
C LEU A 20 -0.30 3.74 -5.56
N ALA A 21 0.91 3.19 -5.38
CA ALA A 21 1.16 1.77 -5.63
C ALA A 21 0.31 0.87 -4.71
N LEU A 22 0.16 1.23 -3.44
CA LEU A 22 -0.71 0.52 -2.49
C LEU A 22 -2.18 0.60 -2.89
N LEU A 23 -2.67 1.75 -3.36
CA LEU A 23 -4.04 1.90 -3.84
C LEU A 23 -4.32 1.06 -5.09
N ILE A 24 -3.37 1.02 -6.03
CA ILE A 24 -3.47 0.14 -7.22
C ILE A 24 -3.55 -1.33 -6.78
N PHE A 25 -2.69 -1.72 -5.85
CA PHE A 25 -2.69 -3.09 -5.32
C PHE A 25 -4.01 -3.42 -4.60
N ALA A 26 -4.54 -2.50 -3.80
CA ALA A 26 -5.83 -2.67 -3.16
C ALA A 26 -6.97 -2.83 -4.16
N ALA A 27 -6.97 -2.04 -5.24
CA ALA A 27 -7.99 -2.13 -6.28
C ALA A 27 -8.01 -3.52 -6.94
N ILE A 28 -6.84 -4.13 -7.17
CA ILE A 28 -6.73 -5.50 -7.70
C ILE A 28 -7.35 -6.51 -6.73
N PHE A 29 -7.07 -6.40 -5.43
CA PHE A 29 -7.63 -7.30 -4.42
C PHE A 29 -9.15 -7.17 -4.29
N ILE A 30 -9.67 -5.94 -4.31
CA ILE A 30 -11.11 -5.70 -4.29
C ILE A 30 -11.75 -6.27 -5.55
N PHE A 31 -11.15 -6.07 -6.72
CA PHE A 31 -11.64 -6.64 -7.97
C PHE A 31 -11.66 -8.17 -7.94
N LEU A 32 -10.60 -8.81 -7.44
CA LEU A 32 -10.58 -10.27 -7.24
C LEU A 32 -11.68 -10.73 -6.29
N GLY A 33 -11.91 -10.02 -5.18
CA GLY A 33 -12.94 -10.38 -4.22
C GLY A 33 -14.36 -10.18 -4.75
N LEU A 34 -14.62 -9.10 -5.49
CA LEU A 34 -15.90 -8.90 -6.18
C LEU A 34 -16.14 -9.96 -7.25
N ASN A 35 -15.11 -10.32 -8.02
CA ASN A 35 -15.20 -11.38 -9.02
C ASN A 35 -15.45 -12.74 -8.36
N ALA A 36 -14.74 -13.06 -7.27
CA ALA A 36 -14.99 -14.26 -6.48
C ALA A 36 -16.42 -14.27 -5.91
N LEU A 37 -16.94 -13.12 -5.44
CA LEU A 37 -18.30 -13.01 -4.92
C LEU A 37 -19.35 -13.29 -6.01
N SER A 38 -19.14 -12.80 -7.24
CA SER A 38 -20.01 -13.12 -8.39
C SER A 38 -19.95 -14.60 -8.79
N GLN A 39 -18.85 -15.28 -8.45
CA GLN A 39 -18.66 -16.71 -8.73
C GLN A 39 -19.19 -17.62 -7.61
N VAL A 40 -19.43 -17.11 -6.40
CA VAL A 40 -20.09 -17.86 -5.31
C VAL A 40 -21.43 -18.40 -5.78
N GLU A 41 -22.23 -17.55 -6.44
CA GLU A 41 -23.59 -17.89 -6.88
C GLU A 41 -23.61 -18.85 -8.09
N SER A 42 -22.49 -18.96 -8.81
CA SER A 42 -22.39 -19.77 -10.04
C SER A 42 -21.53 -21.04 -9.93
N MET A 43 -20.67 -21.15 -8.91
CA MET A 43 -19.72 -22.27 -8.78
C MET A 43 -19.76 -22.99 -7.42
N ASP A 44 -20.74 -22.72 -6.55
CA ASP A 44 -20.82 -23.26 -5.18
C ASP A 44 -19.53 -23.05 -4.37
N LEU A 45 -18.79 -21.96 -4.66
CA LEU A 45 -17.61 -21.61 -3.89
C LEU A 45 -18.05 -21.06 -2.52
N PRO A 46 -17.42 -21.48 -1.41
CA PRO A 46 -17.75 -20.90 -0.12
C PRO A 46 -17.35 -19.42 -0.10
N GLU A 47 -18.28 -18.57 0.36
CA GLU A 47 -18.18 -17.11 0.36
C GLU A 47 -16.90 -16.57 1.01
N ILE A 48 -16.30 -17.35 1.92
CA ILE A 48 -15.00 -17.06 2.54
C ILE A 48 -13.92 -16.72 1.52
N PHE A 49 -13.92 -17.34 0.34
CA PHE A 49 -12.94 -17.04 -0.70
C PHE A 49 -13.09 -15.65 -1.32
N ALA A 50 -14.28 -15.04 -1.24
CA ALA A 50 -14.53 -13.67 -1.69
C ALA A 50 -14.23 -12.64 -0.59
N PHE A 51 -14.52 -12.97 0.68
CA PHE A 51 -14.30 -12.07 1.80
C PHE A 51 -12.82 -11.85 2.14
N ILE A 52 -11.96 -12.87 1.97
CA ILE A 52 -10.51 -12.74 2.21
C ILE A 52 -9.88 -11.64 1.33
N PRO A 53 -9.98 -11.67 -0.01
CA PRO A 53 -9.39 -10.64 -0.85
C PRO A 53 -10.03 -9.26 -0.66
N LEU A 54 -11.35 -9.20 -0.40
CA LEU A 54 -12.03 -7.95 -0.04
C LEU A 54 -11.45 -7.33 1.25
N GLY A 55 -11.32 -8.13 2.31
CA GLY A 55 -10.76 -7.69 3.59
C GLY A 55 -9.30 -7.22 3.46
N MET A 56 -8.48 -7.95 2.70
CA MET A 56 -7.11 -7.54 2.40
C MET A 56 -7.06 -6.21 1.66
N GLY A 57 -7.93 -6.00 0.66
CA GLY A 57 -8.02 -4.73 -0.06
C GLY A 57 -8.32 -3.55 0.87
N VAL A 58 -9.27 -3.70 1.80
CA VAL A 58 -9.62 -2.66 2.79
C VAL A 58 -8.43 -2.34 3.70
N ILE A 59 -7.71 -3.36 4.19
CA ILE A 59 -6.52 -3.17 5.03
C ILE A 59 -5.44 -2.40 4.26
N ILE A 60 -5.21 -2.73 2.99
CA ILE A 60 -4.21 -2.05 2.16
C ILE A 60 -4.59 -0.57 1.94
N ILE A 61 -5.87 -0.26 1.75
CA ILE A 61 -6.34 1.15 1.66
C ILE A 61 -6.05 1.91 2.94
N LEU A 62 -6.34 1.32 4.11
CA LEU A 62 -6.04 1.95 5.40
C LEU A 62 -4.53 2.24 5.53
N VAL A 63 -3.69 1.29 5.14
CA VAL A 63 -2.23 1.49 5.13
C VAL A 63 -1.82 2.60 4.15
N ALA A 64 -2.40 2.64 2.95
CA ALA A 64 -2.12 3.70 1.98
C ALA A 64 -2.47 5.10 2.52
N LEU A 65 -3.60 5.23 3.22
CA LEU A 65 -4.01 6.47 3.89
C LEU A 65 -3.06 6.86 5.04
N CYS A 66 -2.60 5.88 5.82
CA CYS A 66 -1.58 6.09 6.86
C CYS A 66 -0.23 6.55 6.27
N VAL A 67 0.14 6.07 5.09
CA VAL A 67 1.35 6.51 4.38
C VAL A 67 1.17 7.94 3.82
N LEU A 68 0.01 8.25 3.27
CA LEU A 68 -0.32 9.57 2.72
C LEU A 68 -0.31 10.66 3.81
N SER A 69 -0.93 10.36 4.96
CA SER A 69 -0.96 11.24 6.14
C SER A 69 0.40 11.41 6.81
N GLY A 70 1.40 10.62 6.43
CA GLY A 70 2.75 10.69 7.00
C GLY A 70 2.86 10.09 8.40
N VAL A 71 1.80 9.44 8.90
CA VAL A 71 1.78 8.67 10.16
C VAL A 71 2.69 7.45 10.04
N TYR A 72 2.73 6.83 8.86
CA TYR A 72 3.60 5.68 8.58
C TYR A 72 4.51 5.99 7.38
N THR A 73 5.76 6.36 7.62
CA THR A 73 6.76 6.42 6.56
C THR A 73 7.58 5.14 6.60
N PRO A 74 7.48 4.26 5.58
CA PRO A 74 8.33 3.08 5.53
C PRO A 74 9.79 3.54 5.51
N ARG A 75 10.50 3.21 6.59
CA ARG A 75 11.87 3.67 6.81
C ARG A 75 12.74 3.02 5.74
N ARG A 76 13.21 3.82 4.77
CA ARG A 76 14.12 3.36 3.69
C ARG A 76 15.39 2.78 4.33
N ARG A 77 15.48 1.45 4.41
CA ARG A 77 16.74 0.69 4.48
C ARG A 77 17.29 0.53 3.06
N SER A 78 17.54 1.63 2.34
CA SER A 78 18.15 1.56 1.01
C SER A 78 18.91 2.84 0.71
N GLY A 79 20.20 2.80 1.06
CA GLY A 79 21.23 3.77 0.70
C GLY A 79 21.60 3.69 -0.79
N VAL A 80 20.63 3.90 -1.68
CA VAL A 80 20.90 4.16 -3.10
C VAL A 80 20.45 5.58 -3.39
N TYR A 81 21.36 6.52 -3.12
CA TYR A 81 21.31 7.88 -3.63
C TYR A 81 21.55 7.82 -5.14
N VAL A 82 20.48 7.80 -5.93
CA VAL A 82 20.56 8.28 -7.32
C VAL A 82 20.70 9.80 -7.21
N ARG A 83 21.93 10.32 -7.35
CA ARG A 83 22.17 11.75 -7.49
C ARG A 83 21.50 12.22 -8.79
N PRO A 84 20.56 13.18 -8.77
CA PRO A 84 20.28 13.93 -9.97
C PRO A 84 21.51 14.80 -10.28
N VAL A 85 22.22 14.45 -11.36
CA VAL A 85 23.27 15.31 -11.94
C VAL A 85 22.54 16.46 -12.62
N TYR A 86 22.54 17.63 -11.99
CA TYR A 86 22.18 18.87 -12.67
C TYR A 86 23.35 19.24 -13.60
N ARG A 87 23.09 19.30 -14.91
CA ARG A 87 23.90 20.07 -15.87
C ARG A 87 23.30 21.46 -15.99
#